data_AF-A0AAU7CF95-F1
#
_entry.id   AF-A0AAU7CF95-F1
#
_cell.length_a   1.000
_cell.length_b   1.000
_cell.length_c   1.000
_cell.angle_alpha   90.00
_cell.angle_beta   90.00
_cell.angle_gamma   90.00
#
_symmetry.space_group_name_H-M   'P 1'
#
loop_
_entity.id
_entity.type
_entity.pdbx_description
1 polymer ?
#
loop_
_entity_poly.entity_id
_entity_poly.type
_entity_poly.pdbx_seq_one_letter_code
_entity_poly.pdbx_strand_id
1 'polypeptide(L)'
;MKSTQHRNLAAELMALDMKVNALLPPRYQHCYTSVSPNSMGSAGLRYGPDGRVAWDQVWTTFCDLALAGGPPHRGKLLEPVPETEVSAEPGQHRDVVREIDRAIRLTTGLPVVDGYAPGWIGVQCGSVEEAAWLQLAVTAENVSARRRLSLLQLPAGPAFRVEKEIKNVVVALAKAYHYWDGHLTADQQSMAGKNIWEAATPAEAAATPSEYEAAVEEVANRLRAAGLPLSSRRYVGWVGVELRDEEETVWLLRAVLVEQVLARREERTLYLPVGATPSADQAERVAEAFCRAWDLRTESRITRR
;
A
#
# COMPACT_ATOMS: atom_id res chain seq x y z
N MET A 1 -7.47 -44.12 5.86
CA MET A 1 -6.44 -43.50 5.00
C MET A 1 -6.95 -42.13 4.59
N LYS A 2 -6.40 -41.03 5.14
CA LYS A 2 -6.68 -39.70 4.61
C LYS A 2 -5.99 -39.61 3.26
N SER A 3 -6.77 -39.42 2.19
CA SER A 3 -6.28 -39.15 0.85
C SER A 3 -5.38 -37.91 0.92
N THR A 4 -4.06 -38.09 0.86
CA THR A 4 -3.12 -37.00 0.69
C THR A 4 -3.29 -36.51 -0.73
N GLN A 5 -4.19 -35.54 -0.93
CA GLN A 5 -4.39 -34.90 -2.21
C GLN A 5 -3.04 -34.28 -2.60
N HIS A 6 -2.40 -34.85 -3.62
CA HIS A 6 -1.09 -34.38 -4.08
C HIS A 6 -1.28 -32.94 -4.56
N ARG A 7 -0.71 -31.96 -3.85
CA ARG A 7 -0.79 -30.55 -4.26
C ARG A 7 -0.24 -30.42 -5.67
N ASN A 8 -1.00 -29.77 -6.55
CA ASN A 8 -0.57 -29.48 -7.91
C ASN A 8 0.04 -28.08 -7.93
N LEU A 9 1.30 -28.00 -7.50
CA LEU A 9 2.05 -26.75 -7.40
C LEU A 9 2.01 -25.92 -8.70
N ALA A 10 2.10 -26.58 -9.86
CA ALA A 10 2.07 -25.90 -11.15
C ALA A 10 0.71 -25.21 -11.39
N ALA A 11 -0.41 -25.87 -11.07
CA ALA A 11 -1.73 -25.28 -11.18
C ALA A 11 -1.94 -24.13 -10.18
N GLU A 12 -1.45 -24.26 -8.95
CA GLU A 12 -1.53 -23.20 -7.93
C GLU A 12 -0.72 -21.97 -8.33
N LEU A 13 0.51 -22.14 -8.84
CA LEU A 13 1.33 -21.04 -9.35
C LEU A 13 0.70 -20.38 -10.57
N MET A 14 0.11 -21.15 -11.48
CA MET A 14 -0.59 -20.60 -12.64
C MET A 14 -1.83 -19.80 -12.22
N ALA A 15 -2.59 -20.29 -11.24
CA ALA A 15 -3.72 -19.55 -10.68
C ALA A 15 -3.29 -18.23 -10.03
N LEU A 16 -2.18 -18.24 -9.28
CA LEU A 16 -1.61 -17.04 -8.69
C LEU A 16 -1.15 -16.04 -9.77
N ASP A 17 -0.44 -16.53 -10.80
CA ASP A 17 0.03 -15.71 -11.94
C ASP A 17 -1.14 -15.03 -12.65
N MET A 18 -2.24 -15.75 -12.91
CA MET A 18 -3.44 -15.15 -13.49
C MET A 18 -4.01 -14.02 -12.62
N LYS A 19 -4.07 -14.19 -11.30
CA LYS A 19 -4.54 -13.12 -10.40
C LYS A 19 -3.61 -11.91 -10.40
N VAL A 20 -2.28 -12.14 -10.39
CA VAL A 20 -1.27 -11.08 -10.50
C VAL A 20 -1.44 -10.31 -11.79
N ASN A 21 -1.55 -11.00 -12.91
CA ASN A 21 -1.70 -10.35 -14.21
C ASN A 21 -3.02 -9.57 -14.32
N ALA A 22 -4.07 -10.03 -13.65
CA ALA A 22 -5.35 -9.32 -13.59
C ALA A 22 -5.31 -8.06 -12.71
N LEU A 23 -4.43 -7.99 -11.69
CA LEU A 23 -4.25 -6.79 -10.87
C LEU A 23 -3.31 -5.75 -11.51
N LEU A 24 -2.30 -6.22 -12.26
CA LEU A 24 -1.22 -5.40 -12.78
C LEU A 24 -1.53 -4.82 -14.17
N PRO A 25 -1.09 -3.59 -14.46
CA PRO A 25 -1.05 -3.07 -15.82
C PRO A 25 -0.43 -4.06 -16.83
N PRO A 26 -0.92 -4.14 -18.08
CA PRO A 26 -0.46 -5.12 -19.08
C PRO A 26 1.06 -5.18 -19.25
N ARG A 27 1.75 -4.05 -19.17
CA ARG A 27 3.23 -3.98 -19.31
C ARG A 27 4.01 -4.71 -18.21
N TYR A 28 3.37 -5.00 -17.08
CA TYR A 28 3.98 -5.72 -15.96
C TYR A 28 3.52 -7.17 -15.83
N GLN A 29 2.65 -7.62 -16.73
CA GLN A 29 2.24 -9.03 -16.79
C GLN A 29 3.43 -9.89 -17.21
N HIS A 30 3.57 -11.05 -16.55
CA HIS A 30 4.68 -12.00 -16.78
C HIS A 30 6.11 -11.43 -16.57
N CYS A 31 6.22 -10.24 -15.98
CA CYS A 31 7.46 -9.47 -15.80
C CYS A 31 7.88 -9.47 -14.32
N TYR A 32 8.28 -10.63 -13.81
CA TYR A 32 8.61 -10.82 -12.38
C TYR A 32 9.96 -10.26 -11.95
N THR A 33 10.94 -10.22 -12.86
CA THR A 33 12.33 -9.83 -12.56
C THR A 33 12.84 -8.65 -13.40
N SER A 34 12.00 -8.11 -14.28
CA SER A 34 12.39 -7.04 -15.23
C SER A 34 12.20 -5.62 -14.68
N VAL A 35 11.56 -5.47 -13.52
CA VAL A 35 11.34 -4.18 -12.85
C VAL A 35 12.39 -4.00 -11.76
N SER A 36 13.22 -2.98 -11.88
CA SER A 36 14.22 -2.68 -10.84
C SER A 36 13.54 -2.09 -9.61
N PRO A 37 13.81 -2.61 -8.41
CA PRO A 37 13.26 -2.03 -7.18
C PRO A 37 14.07 -0.82 -6.68
N ASN A 38 15.16 -0.47 -7.36
CA ASN A 38 16.09 0.58 -6.95
C ASN A 38 15.55 1.98 -7.29
N SER A 39 15.58 2.88 -6.30
CA SER A 39 15.15 4.26 -6.47
C SER A 39 16.20 5.10 -7.21
N MET A 40 15.77 5.92 -8.18
CA MET A 40 16.62 6.90 -8.86
C MET A 40 16.62 8.29 -8.17
N GLY A 41 16.01 8.40 -6.98
CA GLY A 41 15.80 9.68 -6.29
C GLY A 41 14.58 10.46 -6.81
N SER A 42 13.99 11.30 -5.94
CA SER A 42 12.80 12.09 -6.32
C SER A 42 13.20 13.36 -7.05
N ALA A 43 12.59 13.65 -8.21
CA ALA A 43 12.78 14.91 -8.95
C ALA A 43 12.55 16.15 -8.06
N GLY A 44 13.34 17.21 -8.21
CA GLY A 44 13.14 18.46 -7.45
C GLY A 44 11.79 19.11 -7.76
N LEU A 45 11.26 19.93 -6.84
CA LEU A 45 10.06 20.72 -7.11
C LEU A 45 10.37 21.84 -8.10
N ARG A 46 9.41 22.15 -8.96
CA ARG A 46 9.42 23.33 -9.83
C ARG A 46 8.43 24.35 -9.28
N TYR A 47 8.77 25.63 -9.38
CA TYR A 47 7.93 26.72 -8.89
C TYR A 47 7.52 27.61 -10.06
N GLY A 48 6.25 28.01 -10.07
CA GLY A 48 5.68 28.92 -11.05
C GLY A 48 6.01 30.39 -10.76
N PRO A 49 5.57 31.31 -11.64
CA PRO A 49 5.78 32.75 -11.47
C PRO A 49 5.16 33.33 -10.19
N ASP A 50 4.16 32.66 -9.62
CA ASP A 50 3.49 33.02 -8.36
C ASP A 50 4.26 32.55 -7.11
N GLY A 51 5.42 31.93 -7.28
CA GLY A 51 6.24 31.37 -6.20
C GLY A 51 5.67 30.08 -5.60
N ARG A 52 4.59 29.53 -6.15
CA ARG A 52 4.01 28.25 -5.70
C ARG A 52 4.52 27.09 -6.54
N VAL A 53 4.40 25.88 -6.03
CA VAL A 53 4.81 24.67 -6.76
C VAL A 53 3.94 24.48 -8.00
N ALA A 54 4.57 24.32 -9.15
CA ALA A 54 3.91 23.95 -10.41
C ALA A 54 3.71 22.43 -10.45
N TRP A 55 2.74 21.92 -9.68
CA TRP A 55 2.50 20.49 -9.47
C TRP A 55 2.29 19.70 -10.76
N ASP A 56 1.63 20.31 -11.74
CA ASP A 56 1.41 19.82 -13.11
C ASP A 56 2.71 19.64 -13.92
N GLN A 57 3.85 20.13 -13.42
CA GLN A 57 5.13 20.15 -14.11
C GLN A 57 6.27 19.49 -13.29
N VAL A 58 5.96 18.87 -12.15
CA VAL A 58 6.98 18.29 -11.25
C VAL A 58 7.66 17.05 -11.84
N TRP A 59 7.00 16.34 -12.75
CA TRP A 59 7.53 15.12 -13.38
C TRP A 59 7.41 15.14 -14.90
N THR A 60 8.37 14.51 -15.57
CA THR A 60 8.32 14.22 -17.01
C THR A 60 7.79 12.81 -17.28
N THR A 61 8.13 11.86 -16.40
CA THR A 61 7.74 10.45 -16.45
C THR A 61 7.61 9.90 -15.03
N PHE A 62 6.77 8.90 -14.83
CA PHE A 62 6.71 8.16 -13.57
C PHE A 62 7.64 6.94 -13.60
N CYS A 63 8.22 6.61 -12.44
CA CYS A 63 8.87 5.31 -12.24
C CYS A 63 7.83 4.17 -12.26
N ASP A 64 8.33 2.94 -12.33
CA ASP A 64 7.48 1.76 -12.18
C ASP A 64 6.72 1.76 -10.85
N LEU A 65 5.46 1.35 -10.87
CA LEU A 65 4.59 1.28 -9.70
C LEU A 65 5.17 0.31 -8.65
N ALA A 66 5.14 0.68 -7.36
CA ALA A 66 5.65 -0.18 -6.29
C ALA A 66 4.88 -1.50 -6.19
N LEU A 67 3.56 -1.44 -6.40
CA LEU A 67 2.69 -2.63 -6.54
C LEU A 67 3.12 -3.51 -7.73
N ALA A 68 3.70 -2.92 -8.77
CA ALA A 68 4.32 -3.62 -9.90
C ALA A 68 5.81 -3.87 -9.70
N GLY A 69 6.35 -3.83 -8.48
CA GLY A 69 7.74 -4.15 -8.17
C GLY A 69 8.76 -3.02 -8.34
N GLY A 70 8.32 -1.84 -8.76
CA GLY A 70 9.18 -0.65 -8.78
C GLY A 70 9.55 -0.16 -7.37
N PRO A 71 10.43 0.84 -7.26
CA PRO A 71 10.71 1.50 -5.99
C PRO A 71 9.46 2.25 -5.50
N PRO A 72 9.11 2.16 -4.20
CA PRO A 72 8.17 3.10 -3.61
C PRO A 72 8.73 4.52 -3.69
N HIS A 73 7.86 5.52 -3.82
CA HIS A 73 8.28 6.93 -3.89
C HIS A 73 9.20 7.32 -2.73
N ARG A 74 8.91 6.81 -1.52
CA ARG A 74 9.78 6.89 -0.34
C ARG A 74 9.96 5.53 0.31
N GLY A 75 11.14 5.34 0.91
CA GLY A 75 11.50 4.10 1.59
C GLY A 75 10.88 3.90 2.98
N LYS A 76 10.16 4.90 3.52
CA LYS A 76 9.53 4.83 4.85
C LYS A 76 8.05 5.18 4.74
N LEU A 77 7.21 4.46 5.49
CA LEU A 77 5.79 4.78 5.59
C LEU A 77 5.55 6.22 6.07
N LEU A 78 4.72 6.97 5.34
CA LEU A 78 4.08 8.19 5.82
C LEU A 78 2.84 7.80 6.62
N GLU A 79 2.95 7.89 7.94
CA GLU A 79 1.90 7.57 8.90
C GLU A 79 0.87 8.71 9.01
N PRO A 80 -0.40 8.41 9.37
CA PRO A 80 -1.35 9.45 9.72
C PRO A 80 -0.91 10.18 10.99
N VAL A 81 -1.28 11.46 11.09
CA VAL A 81 -1.02 12.25 12.29
C VAL A 81 -2.12 12.04 13.35
N PRO A 82 -1.79 12.12 14.65
CA PRO A 82 -2.80 12.14 15.71
C PRO A 82 -3.74 13.36 15.58
N GLU A 83 -5.03 13.17 15.90
CA GLU A 83 -6.02 14.25 15.91
C GLU A 83 -5.66 15.39 16.88
N THR A 84 -4.93 15.07 17.94
CA THR A 84 -4.44 16.03 18.93
C THR A 84 -3.44 17.02 18.34
N GLU A 85 -2.58 16.59 17.40
CA GLU A 85 -1.66 17.48 16.69
C GLU A 85 -2.42 18.45 15.78
N VAL A 86 -3.45 17.95 15.10
CA VAL A 86 -4.30 18.75 14.21
C VAL A 86 -5.09 19.79 15.01
N SER A 87 -5.60 19.38 16.18
CA SER A 87 -6.34 20.26 17.09
C SER A 87 -5.46 21.34 17.71
N ALA A 88 -4.16 21.07 17.91
CA ALA A 88 -3.20 22.04 18.40
C ALA A 88 -2.88 23.12 17.36
N GLU A 89 -2.87 22.78 16.07
CA GLU A 89 -2.45 23.68 14.98
C GLU A 89 -3.47 23.72 13.81
N PRO A 90 -4.74 24.09 14.06
CA PRO A 90 -5.80 23.99 13.05
C PRO A 90 -5.60 24.96 11.87
N GLY A 91 -4.90 26.07 12.08
CA GLY A 91 -4.52 27.01 11.01
C GLY A 91 -3.56 26.38 10.01
N GLN A 92 -2.45 25.84 10.52
CA GLN A 92 -1.42 25.18 9.69
C GLN A 92 -1.98 23.96 8.97
N HIS A 93 -2.83 23.17 9.66
CA HIS A 93 -3.52 22.04 9.04
C HIS A 93 -4.37 22.47 7.84
N ARG A 94 -5.14 23.56 7.94
CA ARG A 94 -5.92 24.08 6.80
C ARG A 94 -5.04 24.49 5.63
N ASP A 95 -3.88 25.09 5.89
CA ASP A 95 -2.96 25.51 4.83
C ASP A 95 -2.32 24.29 4.13
N VAL A 96 -1.94 23.26 4.89
CA VAL A 96 -1.49 21.97 4.33
C VAL A 96 -2.58 21.32 3.49
N VAL A 97 -3.81 21.22 4.00
CA VAL A 97 -4.94 20.62 3.28
C VAL A 97 -5.22 21.37 1.98
N ARG A 98 -5.20 22.70 1.98
CA ARG A 98 -5.36 23.53 0.77
C ARG A 98 -4.27 23.28 -0.26
N GLU A 99 -3.03 23.09 0.17
CA GLU A 99 -1.94 22.81 -0.76
C GLU A 99 -2.02 21.38 -1.31
N ILE A 100 -2.40 20.38 -0.51
CA ILE A 100 -2.66 19.01 -0.99
C ILE A 100 -3.84 19.02 -1.98
N ASP A 101 -4.94 19.70 -1.67
CA ASP A 101 -6.10 19.86 -2.58
C ASP A 101 -5.67 20.42 -3.94
N ARG A 102 -4.98 21.57 -3.92
CA ARG A 102 -4.45 22.20 -5.13
C ARG A 102 -3.56 21.24 -5.93
N ALA A 103 -2.66 20.55 -5.25
CA ALA A 103 -1.71 19.63 -5.88
C ALA A 103 -2.41 18.44 -6.53
N ILE A 104 -3.38 17.81 -5.84
CA ILE A 104 -4.16 16.69 -6.38
C ILE A 104 -4.97 17.15 -7.59
N ARG A 105 -5.68 18.28 -7.52
CA ARG A 105 -6.45 18.80 -8.66
C ARG A 105 -5.58 19.09 -9.89
N LEU A 106 -4.39 19.65 -9.70
CA LEU A 106 -3.47 19.96 -10.80
C LEU A 106 -2.86 18.70 -11.44
N THR A 107 -2.77 17.59 -10.71
CA THR A 107 -2.01 16.41 -11.13
C THR A 107 -2.88 15.26 -11.58
N THR A 108 -4.07 15.10 -10.98
CA THR A 108 -5.01 14.02 -11.30
C THR A 108 -6.37 14.53 -11.73
N GLY A 109 -6.72 15.79 -11.43
CA GLY A 109 -8.07 16.32 -11.63
C GLY A 109 -9.12 15.77 -10.65
N LEU A 110 -8.74 14.86 -9.74
CA LEU A 110 -9.68 14.26 -8.80
C LEU A 110 -10.24 15.30 -7.82
N PRO A 111 -11.55 15.26 -7.49
CA PRO A 111 -12.11 16.12 -6.47
C PRO A 111 -11.59 15.76 -5.09
N VAL A 112 -11.18 16.79 -4.35
CA VAL A 112 -10.81 16.67 -2.95
C VAL A 112 -11.96 17.19 -2.08
N VAL A 113 -12.23 16.46 -1.01
CA VAL A 113 -13.29 16.72 -0.03
C VAL A 113 -12.72 16.60 1.38
N ASP A 114 -13.52 16.94 2.39
CA ASP A 114 -13.10 16.79 3.78
C ASP A 114 -12.80 15.32 4.13
N GLY A 115 -11.78 15.14 4.97
CA GLY A 115 -11.49 13.84 5.56
C GLY A 115 -12.58 13.41 6.54
N TYR A 116 -12.63 12.11 6.84
CA TYR A 116 -13.61 11.60 7.83
C TYR A 116 -13.27 11.97 9.28
N ALA A 117 -12.02 12.35 9.53
CA ALA A 117 -11.49 12.73 10.83
C ALA A 117 -10.32 13.73 10.66
N PRO A 118 -9.99 14.52 11.69
CA PRO A 118 -8.82 15.39 11.67
C PRO A 118 -7.54 14.61 11.29
N GLY A 119 -6.67 15.23 10.49
CA GLY A 119 -5.42 14.59 10.05
C GLY A 119 -5.56 13.77 8.76
N TRP A 120 -6.77 13.72 8.20
CA TRP A 120 -7.07 13.08 6.93
C TRP A 120 -7.65 14.07 5.93
N ILE A 121 -7.38 13.82 4.65
CA ILE A 121 -8.01 14.49 3.52
C ILE A 121 -8.68 13.45 2.63
N GLY A 122 -9.89 13.77 2.14
CA GLY A 122 -10.67 12.90 1.29
C GLY A 122 -10.43 13.16 -0.20
N VAL A 123 -10.30 12.10 -0.99
CA VAL A 123 -10.23 12.15 -2.46
C VAL A 123 -11.38 11.32 -3.03
N GLN A 124 -12.30 11.98 -3.72
CA GLN A 124 -13.45 11.34 -4.34
C GLN A 124 -13.00 10.58 -5.59
N CYS A 125 -13.06 9.26 -5.54
CA CYS A 125 -12.81 8.38 -6.68
C CYS A 125 -14.09 8.23 -7.51
N GLY A 126 -13.95 7.85 -8.79
CA GLY A 126 -15.07 7.62 -9.70
C GLY A 126 -15.91 6.38 -9.36
N SER A 127 -15.34 5.42 -8.63
CA SER A 127 -16.01 4.18 -8.22
C SER A 127 -15.46 3.61 -6.90
N VAL A 128 -16.14 2.61 -6.34
CA VAL A 128 -15.66 1.87 -5.15
C VAL A 128 -14.41 1.06 -5.51
N GLU A 129 -14.39 0.53 -6.73
CA GLU A 129 -13.32 -0.26 -7.29
C GLU A 129 -12.05 0.57 -7.44
N GLU A 130 -12.17 1.79 -7.98
CA GLU A 130 -11.06 2.74 -8.06
C GLU A 130 -10.48 3.05 -6.68
N ALA A 131 -11.33 3.38 -5.69
CA ALA A 131 -10.86 3.65 -4.34
C ALA A 131 -10.17 2.43 -3.71
N ALA A 132 -10.66 1.21 -3.95
CA ALA A 132 -10.05 -0.01 -3.46
C ALA A 132 -8.68 -0.27 -4.11
N TRP A 133 -8.56 -0.10 -5.42
CA TRP A 133 -7.28 -0.29 -6.12
C TRP A 133 -6.27 0.80 -5.74
N LEU A 134 -6.68 2.07 -5.69
CA LEU A 134 -5.82 3.18 -5.28
C LEU A 134 -5.35 3.00 -3.83
N GLN A 135 -6.18 2.45 -2.94
CA GLN A 135 -5.75 2.14 -1.57
C GLN A 135 -4.57 1.16 -1.56
N LEU A 136 -4.65 0.07 -2.31
CA LEU A 136 -3.56 -0.91 -2.43
C LEU A 136 -2.30 -0.26 -2.99
N ALA A 137 -2.44 0.48 -4.11
CA ALA A 137 -1.34 1.09 -4.82
C ALA A 137 -0.62 2.18 -4.00
N VAL A 138 -1.37 3.10 -3.38
CA VAL A 138 -0.81 4.18 -2.55
C VAL A 138 -0.14 3.62 -1.30
N THR A 139 -0.73 2.60 -0.69
CA THR A 139 -0.11 1.90 0.45
C THR A 139 1.20 1.23 0.07
N ALA A 140 1.26 0.59 -1.11
CA ALA A 140 2.50 0.00 -1.62
C ALA A 140 3.58 1.06 -1.93
N GLU A 141 3.19 2.30 -2.21
CA GLU A 141 4.09 3.47 -2.34
C GLU A 141 4.53 4.06 -0.98
N ASN A 142 4.21 3.39 0.13
CA ASN A 142 4.51 3.79 1.51
C ASN A 142 3.82 5.10 1.95
N VAL A 143 2.59 5.33 1.51
CA VAL A 143 1.70 6.35 2.09
C VAL A 143 0.49 5.65 2.69
N SER A 144 0.16 5.94 3.96
CA SER A 144 -1.05 5.40 4.58
C SER A 144 -2.28 5.79 3.78
N ALA A 145 -3.13 4.81 3.45
CA ALA A 145 -4.37 5.06 2.74
C ALA A 145 -5.53 4.28 3.39
N ARG A 146 -6.65 4.96 3.62
CA ARG A 146 -7.91 4.35 4.05
C ARG A 146 -8.98 4.60 3.00
N ARG A 147 -10.09 3.86 3.08
CA ARG A 147 -11.22 4.10 2.19
C ARG A 147 -12.57 3.93 2.87
N ARG A 148 -13.56 4.67 2.38
CA ARG A 148 -14.98 4.52 2.69
C ARG A 148 -15.75 4.55 1.38
N LEU A 149 -16.23 3.39 0.92
CA LEU A 149 -16.84 3.26 -0.41
C LEU A 149 -15.87 3.79 -1.49
N SER A 150 -16.27 4.81 -2.25
CA SER A 150 -15.48 5.49 -3.30
C SER A 150 -14.64 6.67 -2.79
N LEU A 151 -14.57 6.88 -1.47
CA LEU A 151 -13.77 7.96 -0.88
C LEU A 151 -12.45 7.40 -0.35
N LEU A 152 -11.34 7.78 -0.99
CA LEU A 152 -9.99 7.49 -0.52
C LEU A 152 -9.55 8.55 0.49
N GLN A 153 -8.81 8.15 1.52
CA GLN A 153 -8.41 8.99 2.63
C GLN A 153 -6.89 8.94 2.78
N LEU A 154 -6.26 10.11 2.75
CA LEU A 154 -4.81 10.28 2.78
C LEU A 154 -4.40 11.16 3.96
N PRO A 155 -3.19 10.99 4.51
CA PRO A 155 -2.75 11.76 5.67
C PRO A 155 -2.50 13.22 5.30
N ALA A 156 -2.88 14.13 6.20
CA ALA A 156 -2.63 15.56 6.09
C ALA A 156 -2.35 16.14 7.49
N GLY A 157 -1.07 16.30 7.85
CA GLY A 157 -0.68 16.84 9.15
C GLY A 157 -0.31 18.32 9.12
N PRO A 158 -0.55 19.10 10.20
CA PRO A 158 -0.19 20.52 10.24
C PRO A 158 1.30 20.79 10.01
N ALA A 159 2.18 19.84 10.37
CA ALA A 159 3.63 19.95 10.18
C ALA A 159 4.13 19.41 8.81
N PHE A 160 3.23 19.02 7.90
CA PHE A 160 3.62 18.47 6.60
C PHE A 160 4.26 19.55 5.74
N ARG A 161 5.45 19.25 5.20
CA ARG A 161 6.21 20.18 4.36
C ARG A 161 5.99 19.88 2.89
N VAL A 162 5.98 20.92 2.09
CA VAL A 162 5.74 20.87 0.64
C VAL A 162 6.73 19.93 -0.05
N GLU A 163 8.03 20.05 0.22
CA GLU A 163 9.11 19.27 -0.41
C GLU A 163 9.18 17.82 0.08
N LYS A 164 8.44 17.48 1.15
CA LYS A 164 8.52 16.19 1.84
C LYS A 164 7.15 15.54 1.93
N GLU A 165 6.44 15.72 3.03
CA GLU A 165 5.24 14.94 3.33
C GLU A 165 4.11 15.20 2.32
N ILE A 166 3.87 16.46 1.94
CA ILE A 166 2.86 16.83 0.93
C ILE A 166 3.20 16.19 -0.41
N LYS A 167 4.45 16.38 -0.88
CA LYS A 167 4.92 15.77 -2.12
C LYS A 167 4.78 14.24 -2.10
N ASN A 168 5.03 13.59 -0.98
CA ASN A 168 4.89 12.13 -0.89
C ASN A 168 3.46 11.70 -1.15
N VAL A 169 2.48 12.35 -0.50
CA VAL A 169 1.05 12.09 -0.70
C VAL A 169 0.66 12.29 -2.16
N VAL A 170 1.01 13.46 -2.72
CA VAL A 170 0.63 13.86 -4.08
C VAL A 170 1.25 12.93 -5.12
N VAL A 171 2.54 12.64 -5.02
CA VAL A 171 3.23 11.80 -6.00
C VAL A 171 2.76 10.35 -5.91
N ALA A 172 2.56 9.80 -4.71
CA ALA A 172 2.03 8.45 -4.56
C ALA A 172 0.64 8.31 -5.19
N LEU A 173 -0.27 9.26 -4.91
CA LEU A 173 -1.60 9.27 -5.51
C LEU A 173 -1.57 9.49 -7.02
N ALA A 174 -0.85 10.50 -7.50
CA ALA A 174 -0.79 10.82 -8.93
C ALA A 174 -0.19 9.66 -9.74
N LYS A 175 0.86 9.04 -9.20
CA LYS A 175 1.45 7.83 -9.80
C LYS A 175 0.43 6.71 -9.84
N ALA A 176 -0.22 6.36 -8.71
CA ALA A 176 -1.23 5.30 -8.67
C ALA A 176 -2.38 5.59 -9.67
N TYR A 177 -2.93 6.80 -9.65
CA TYR A 177 -4.03 7.20 -10.52
C TYR A 177 -3.67 7.13 -12.01
N HIS A 178 -2.46 7.54 -12.39
CA HIS A 178 -1.98 7.42 -13.77
C HIS A 178 -1.98 5.97 -14.30
N TYR A 179 -1.71 4.98 -13.43
CA TYR A 179 -1.83 3.58 -13.82
C TYR A 179 -3.29 3.12 -13.86
N TRP A 180 -4.10 3.54 -12.90
CA TRP A 180 -5.53 3.23 -12.90
C TRP A 180 -6.21 3.72 -14.19
N ASP A 181 -6.08 5.01 -14.49
CA ASP A 181 -6.75 5.69 -15.61
C ASP A 181 -6.15 5.31 -16.98
N GLY A 182 -4.82 5.29 -17.08
CA GLY A 182 -4.14 5.16 -18.37
C GLY A 182 -3.64 3.76 -18.72
N HIS A 183 -3.62 2.82 -17.77
CA HIS A 183 -2.93 1.54 -17.99
C HIS A 183 -3.71 0.28 -17.61
N LEU A 184 -4.77 0.35 -16.82
CA LEU A 184 -5.60 -0.81 -16.55
C LEU A 184 -6.67 -0.98 -17.63
N THR A 185 -7.01 -2.22 -17.96
CA THR A 185 -8.21 -2.50 -18.79
C THR A 185 -9.48 -2.38 -17.95
N ALA A 186 -10.63 -2.22 -18.62
CA ALA A 186 -11.93 -2.15 -17.93
C ALA A 186 -12.20 -3.39 -17.04
N ASP A 187 -11.81 -4.58 -17.50
CA ASP A 187 -11.95 -5.80 -16.71
C ASP A 187 -11.11 -5.74 -15.43
N GLN A 188 -9.87 -5.24 -15.51
CA GLN A 188 -9.00 -5.08 -14.33
C GLN A 188 -9.54 -4.04 -13.36
N GLN A 189 -10.12 -2.95 -13.88
CA GLN A 189 -10.80 -1.94 -13.05
C GLN A 189 -12.03 -2.51 -12.33
N SER A 190 -12.69 -3.55 -12.86
CA SER A 190 -13.84 -4.18 -12.19
C SER A 190 -13.47 -5.14 -11.05
N MET A 191 -12.19 -5.51 -10.93
CA MET A 191 -11.72 -6.57 -10.03
C MET A 191 -11.31 -6.10 -8.63
N ALA A 192 -11.36 -4.80 -8.36
CA ALA A 192 -10.85 -4.24 -7.12
C ALA A 192 -11.72 -4.62 -5.90
N GLY A 193 -11.05 -4.71 -4.74
CA GLY A 193 -11.50 -5.58 -3.67
C GLY A 193 -12.68 -5.08 -2.83
N LYS A 194 -13.56 -6.02 -2.47
CA LYS A 194 -14.68 -5.76 -1.55
C LYS A 194 -14.22 -5.52 -0.11
N ASN A 195 -13.08 -6.11 0.27
CA ASN A 195 -12.57 -6.06 1.63
C ASN A 195 -12.03 -4.67 1.99
N ILE A 196 -12.51 -4.12 3.10
CA ILE A 196 -12.02 -2.86 3.65
C ILE A 196 -10.84 -3.18 4.55
N TRP A 197 -9.74 -2.49 4.34
CA TRP A 197 -8.54 -2.62 5.17
C TRP A 197 -8.18 -1.28 5.76
N GLU A 198 -7.85 -1.28 7.04
CA GLU A 198 -7.35 -0.10 7.74
C GLU A 198 -6.29 -0.56 8.70
N ALA A 199 -5.02 -0.28 8.40
CA ALA A 199 -3.97 -0.50 9.38
C ALA A 199 -4.24 0.40 10.61
N ALA A 200 -4.16 -0.19 11.79
CA ALA A 200 -4.40 0.52 13.05
C ALA A 200 -3.45 1.71 13.20
N THR A 201 -3.98 2.82 13.66
CA THR A 201 -3.19 3.93 14.22
C THR A 201 -2.77 3.63 15.65
N PRO A 202 -1.78 4.36 16.21
CA PRO A 202 -1.44 4.29 17.64
C PRO A 202 -2.65 4.47 18.57
N ALA A 203 -3.57 5.38 18.24
CA ALA A 203 -4.76 5.65 19.04
C ALA A 203 -5.74 4.47 19.03
N GLU A 204 -5.98 3.85 17.87
CA GLU A 204 -6.90 2.70 17.75
C GLU A 204 -6.32 1.45 18.42
N ALA A 205 -5.02 1.19 18.26
CA ALA A 205 -4.35 0.11 18.96
C ALA A 205 -4.41 0.29 20.49
N ALA A 206 -4.22 1.53 20.98
CA ALA A 206 -4.32 1.85 22.40
C ALA A 206 -5.75 1.77 22.95
N ALA A 207 -6.78 1.91 22.10
CA ALA A 207 -8.17 1.79 22.51
C ALA A 207 -8.60 0.33 22.80
N THR A 208 -7.94 -0.64 22.16
CA THR A 208 -8.22 -2.09 22.32
C THR A 208 -6.92 -2.88 22.42
N PRO A 209 -6.09 -2.64 23.46
CA PRO A 209 -4.71 -3.13 23.50
C PRO A 209 -4.63 -4.66 23.49
N SER A 210 -5.49 -5.34 24.25
CA SER A 210 -5.51 -6.81 24.32
C SER A 210 -5.89 -7.45 22.99
N GLU A 211 -6.93 -6.93 22.33
CA GLU A 211 -7.39 -7.44 21.03
C GLU A 211 -6.35 -7.16 19.94
N TYR A 212 -5.74 -5.96 19.97
CA TYR A 212 -4.67 -5.58 19.05
C TYR A 212 -3.44 -6.47 19.23
N GLU A 213 -2.97 -6.68 20.46
CA GLU A 213 -1.85 -7.56 20.77
C GLU A 213 -2.13 -9.01 20.35
N ALA A 214 -3.34 -9.51 20.58
CA ALA A 214 -3.74 -10.85 20.14
C ALA A 214 -3.69 -10.98 18.60
N ALA A 215 -4.17 -9.98 17.85
CA ALA A 215 -4.10 -9.98 16.39
C ALA A 215 -2.66 -9.88 15.86
N VAL A 216 -1.80 -9.06 16.50
CA VAL A 216 -0.36 -9.00 16.20
C VAL A 216 0.28 -10.36 16.41
N GLU A 217 0.02 -11.01 17.55
CA GLU A 217 0.62 -12.29 17.89
C GLU A 217 0.09 -13.43 17.01
N GLU A 218 -1.17 -13.42 16.57
CA GLU A 218 -1.67 -14.41 15.60
C GLU A 218 -0.85 -14.35 14.30
N VAL A 219 -0.70 -13.16 13.71
CA VAL A 219 0.10 -12.98 12.49
C VAL A 219 1.56 -13.36 12.75
N ALA A 220 2.15 -12.87 13.84
CA ALA A 220 3.54 -13.12 14.19
C ALA A 220 3.84 -14.61 14.42
N ASN A 221 2.95 -15.33 15.11
CA ASN A 221 3.12 -16.77 15.39
C ASN A 221 3.07 -17.61 14.12
N ARG A 222 2.18 -17.28 13.17
CA ARG A 222 2.11 -17.95 11.86
C ARG A 222 3.39 -17.74 11.05
N LEU A 223 3.93 -16.53 11.04
CA LEU A 223 5.20 -16.22 10.37
C LEU A 223 6.38 -16.96 11.02
N ARG A 224 6.46 -16.96 12.36
CA ARG A 224 7.50 -17.71 13.09
C ARG A 224 7.39 -19.21 12.83
N ALA A 225 6.18 -19.77 12.79
CA ALA A 225 5.95 -21.18 12.48
C ALA A 225 6.37 -21.56 11.05
N ALA A 226 6.28 -20.61 10.11
CA ALA A 226 6.83 -20.74 8.75
C ALA A 226 8.36 -20.56 8.68
N GLY A 227 9.05 -20.37 9.81
CA GLY A 227 10.49 -20.21 9.90
C GLY A 227 11.00 -18.82 9.50
N LEU A 228 10.13 -17.80 9.49
CA LEU A 228 10.47 -16.48 8.99
C LEU A 228 10.82 -15.50 10.12
N PRO A 229 11.93 -14.74 9.97
CA PRO A 229 12.31 -13.73 10.93
C PRO A 229 11.40 -12.50 10.86
N LEU A 230 10.97 -12.02 12.03
CA LEU A 230 10.24 -10.76 12.13
C LEU A 230 11.20 -9.57 12.12
N SER A 231 10.81 -8.49 11.47
CA SER A 231 11.53 -7.21 11.46
C SER A 231 11.73 -6.68 12.88
N SER A 232 12.88 -6.08 13.16
CA SER A 232 13.10 -5.34 14.42
C SER A 232 12.39 -4.00 14.42
N ARG A 233 12.18 -3.40 13.25
CA ARG A 233 11.43 -2.16 13.07
C ARG A 233 9.94 -2.41 13.24
N ARG A 234 9.31 -1.63 14.13
CA ARG A 234 7.89 -1.72 14.48
C ARG A 234 7.14 -0.51 13.94
N TYR A 235 5.94 -0.77 13.48
CA TYR A 235 4.94 0.22 13.11
C TYR A 235 3.62 -0.24 13.70
N VAL A 236 2.85 0.68 14.29
CA VAL A 236 1.49 0.32 14.71
C VAL A 236 0.66 0.00 13.46
N GLY A 237 -0.16 -1.05 13.54
CA GLY A 237 -0.93 -1.54 12.39
C GLY A 237 -0.15 -2.39 11.41
N TRP A 238 1.13 -2.74 11.68
CA TRP A 238 1.93 -3.55 10.77
C TRP A 238 2.85 -4.57 11.45
N VAL A 239 2.84 -5.81 10.95
CA VAL A 239 3.83 -6.85 11.28
C VAL A 239 4.80 -6.98 10.12
N GLY A 240 6.08 -6.71 10.37
CA GLY A 240 7.14 -6.81 9.37
C GLY A 240 7.81 -8.19 9.38
N VAL A 241 8.04 -8.75 8.19
CA VAL A 241 8.79 -9.98 7.96
C VAL A 241 10.01 -9.69 7.08
N GLU A 242 11.16 -10.18 7.52
CA GLU A 242 12.46 -10.00 6.85
C GLU A 242 12.66 -11.12 5.83
N LEU A 243 12.85 -10.75 4.56
CA LEU A 243 13.05 -11.69 3.47
C LEU A 243 14.50 -11.69 3.00
N ARG A 244 14.83 -12.61 2.10
CA ARG A 244 16.20 -12.80 1.63
C ARG A 244 16.74 -11.59 0.87
N ASP A 245 15.93 -11.07 -0.05
CA ASP A 245 16.28 -10.00 -0.98
C ASP A 245 15.02 -9.28 -1.46
N GLU A 246 15.20 -8.14 -2.12
CA GLU A 246 14.08 -7.32 -2.61
C GLU A 246 13.24 -8.02 -3.69
N GLU A 247 13.83 -8.92 -4.47
CA GLU A 247 13.08 -9.67 -5.49
C GLU A 247 12.04 -10.59 -4.84
N GLU A 248 12.44 -11.31 -3.80
CA GLU A 248 11.53 -12.15 -3.01
C GLU A 248 10.46 -11.30 -2.33
N THR A 249 10.82 -10.13 -1.79
CA THR A 249 9.87 -9.18 -1.20
C THR A 249 8.85 -8.68 -2.22
N VAL A 250 9.28 -8.30 -3.43
CA VAL A 250 8.38 -7.85 -4.50
C VAL A 250 7.46 -8.97 -4.94
N TRP A 251 7.98 -10.19 -5.09
CA TRP A 251 7.15 -11.34 -5.47
C TRP A 251 6.07 -11.61 -4.43
N LEU A 252 6.44 -11.66 -3.15
CA LEU A 252 5.49 -11.89 -2.05
C LEU A 252 4.51 -10.73 -1.87
N LEU A 253 4.95 -9.48 -2.05
CA LEU A 253 4.08 -8.31 -2.06
C LEU A 253 2.95 -8.49 -3.08
N ARG A 254 3.28 -8.82 -4.34
CA ARG A 254 2.29 -9.05 -5.40
C ARG A 254 1.37 -10.21 -5.05
N ALA A 255 1.93 -11.32 -4.55
CA ALA A 255 1.16 -12.51 -4.20
C ALA A 255 0.16 -12.26 -3.05
N VAL A 256 0.49 -11.38 -2.10
CA VAL A 256 -0.43 -11.00 -1.01
C VAL A 256 -1.50 -10.01 -1.51
N LEU A 257 -1.09 -9.01 -2.30
CA LEU A 257 -2.01 -7.97 -2.79
C LEU A 257 -3.14 -8.55 -3.67
N VAL A 258 -2.87 -9.60 -4.45
CA VAL A 258 -3.88 -10.25 -5.29
C VAL A 258 -4.92 -11.05 -4.51
N GLU A 259 -4.63 -11.40 -3.26
CA GLU A 259 -5.63 -11.94 -2.32
C GLU A 259 -6.47 -10.82 -1.66
N GLN A 260 -6.30 -9.59 -2.16
CA GLN A 260 -6.93 -8.36 -1.68
C GLN A 260 -6.63 -8.15 -0.20
N VAL A 261 -5.38 -8.35 0.20
CA VAL A 261 -4.85 -8.04 1.54
C VAL A 261 -3.89 -6.87 1.36
N LEU A 262 -3.99 -5.82 2.18
CA LEU A 262 -3.00 -4.74 2.14
C LEU A 262 -1.60 -5.30 2.39
N ALA A 263 -0.60 -4.75 1.72
CA ALA A 263 0.79 -5.03 2.00
C ALA A 263 1.65 -3.88 1.48
N ARG A 264 2.80 -3.68 2.11
CA ARG A 264 3.80 -2.71 1.68
C ARG A 264 5.19 -3.25 1.96
N ARG A 265 6.22 -2.56 1.48
CA ARG A 265 7.61 -2.97 1.72
C ARG A 265 8.52 -1.79 2.06
N GLU A 266 9.54 -2.07 2.84
CA GLU A 266 10.73 -1.22 2.97
C GLU A 266 11.94 -2.12 2.72
N GLU A 267 12.65 -1.88 1.61
CA GLU A 267 13.77 -2.72 1.18
C GLU A 267 13.33 -4.21 1.10
N ARG A 268 13.98 -5.08 1.88
CA ARG A 268 13.72 -6.53 1.96
C ARG A 268 12.69 -6.92 3.03
N THR A 269 12.05 -5.95 3.67
CA THR A 269 11.02 -6.19 4.69
C THR A 269 9.64 -6.02 4.07
N LEU A 270 8.82 -7.08 4.14
CA LEU A 270 7.38 -6.99 3.80
C LEU A 270 6.60 -6.69 5.08
N TYR A 271 5.68 -5.73 5.02
CA TYR A 271 4.80 -5.40 6.12
C TYR A 271 3.36 -5.83 5.81
N LEU A 272 2.80 -6.61 6.73
CA LEU A 272 1.43 -7.12 6.71
C LEU A 272 0.55 -6.35 7.70
N PRO A 273 -0.72 -6.08 7.38
CA PRO A 273 -1.57 -5.19 8.14
C PRO A 273 -2.11 -5.85 9.40
N VAL A 274 -2.31 -5.05 10.44
CA VAL A 274 -3.14 -5.35 11.61
C VAL A 274 -4.24 -4.30 11.67
N GLY A 275 -5.49 -4.75 11.72
CA GLY A 275 -6.67 -3.91 11.54
C GLY A 275 -6.89 -2.89 12.66
N ALA A 276 -7.45 -1.72 12.30
CA ALA A 276 -7.95 -0.72 13.23
C ALA A 276 -9.07 -1.24 14.15
N THR A 277 -9.81 -2.25 13.69
CA THR A 277 -10.71 -3.07 14.52
C THR A 277 -10.19 -4.50 14.48
N PRO A 278 -9.28 -4.86 15.39
CA PRO A 278 -8.62 -6.17 15.37
C PRO A 278 -9.65 -7.30 15.46
N SER A 279 -9.53 -8.30 14.59
CA SER A 279 -10.31 -9.53 14.67
C SER A 279 -9.46 -10.75 14.33
N ALA A 280 -9.79 -11.88 14.95
CA ALA A 280 -9.10 -13.15 14.70
C ALA A 280 -9.21 -13.55 13.22
N ASP A 281 -10.41 -13.45 12.63
CA ASP A 281 -10.66 -13.79 11.22
C ASP A 281 -9.81 -12.95 10.26
N GLN A 282 -9.65 -11.65 10.55
CA GLN A 282 -8.83 -10.77 9.71
C GLN A 282 -7.34 -11.12 9.87
N ALA A 283 -6.86 -11.33 11.09
CA ALA A 283 -5.49 -11.72 11.36
C ALA A 283 -5.13 -13.07 10.71
N GLU A 284 -6.02 -14.06 10.83
CA GLU A 284 -5.88 -15.37 10.17
C GLU A 284 -5.84 -15.22 8.66
N ARG A 285 -6.74 -14.43 8.06
CA ARG A 285 -6.73 -14.18 6.61
C ARG A 285 -5.43 -13.57 6.13
N VAL A 286 -4.88 -12.59 6.86
CA VAL A 286 -3.60 -11.96 6.53
C VAL A 286 -2.47 -13.00 6.56
N ALA A 287 -2.39 -13.77 7.66
CA ALA A 287 -1.37 -14.78 7.83
C ALA A 287 -1.49 -15.89 6.78
N GLU A 288 -2.70 -16.38 6.50
CA GLU A 288 -2.95 -17.44 5.53
C GLU A 288 -2.62 -17.01 4.11
N ALA A 289 -2.98 -15.77 3.71
CA ALA A 289 -2.62 -15.23 2.40
C ALA A 289 -1.08 -15.20 2.21
N PHE A 290 -0.36 -14.74 3.22
CA PHE A 290 1.10 -14.70 3.18
C PHE A 290 1.72 -16.11 3.20
N CYS A 291 1.31 -16.99 4.12
CA CYS A 291 1.89 -18.32 4.26
C CYS A 291 1.65 -19.18 3.00
N ARG A 292 0.47 -19.09 2.37
CA ARG A 292 0.23 -19.76 1.08
C ARG A 292 1.19 -19.26 0.01
N ALA A 293 1.39 -17.95 -0.10
CA ALA A 293 2.34 -17.38 -1.04
C ALA A 293 3.79 -17.83 -0.74
N TRP A 294 4.16 -17.87 0.54
CA TRP A 294 5.47 -18.33 0.99
C TRP A 294 5.76 -19.79 0.64
N ASP A 295 4.79 -20.68 0.87
CA ASP A 295 4.90 -22.10 0.53
C ASP A 295 5.10 -22.27 -0.97
N LEU A 296 4.28 -21.58 -1.79
CA LEU A 296 4.43 -21.58 -3.24
C LEU A 296 5.80 -21.09 -3.70
N ARG A 297 6.31 -19.99 -3.12
CA ARG A 297 7.64 -19.45 -3.44
C ARG A 297 8.73 -20.45 -3.10
N THR A 298 8.67 -21.06 -1.92
CA THR A 298 9.66 -22.01 -1.43
C THR A 298 9.71 -23.26 -2.30
N GLU A 299 8.56 -23.87 -2.58
CA GLU A 299 8.47 -25.08 -3.41
C GLU A 299 8.90 -24.80 -4.86
N SER A 300 8.51 -23.65 -5.44
CA SER A 300 8.91 -23.30 -6.81
C SER A 300 10.43 -23.16 -6.99
N ARG A 301 11.16 -22.81 -5.93
CA ARG A 301 12.62 -22.70 -5.94
C ARG A 301 13.31 -24.06 -5.83
N ILE A 302 12.69 -25.02 -5.13
CA ILE A 302 13.20 -26.39 -5.01
C ILE A 302 13.11 -27.09 -6.37
N THR A 303 11.99 -26.96 -7.07
CA THR A 303 11.76 -27.61 -8.38
C THR A 303 12.60 -27.04 -9.53
N ARG A 304 13.22 -25.86 -9.35
CA ARG A 304 14.12 -25.21 -10.33
C ARG A 304 15.61 -25.52 -10.12
N ARG A 305 15.96 -26.28 -9.08
CA ARG A 305 17.32 -26.77 -8.82
C ARG A 305 17.49 -28.20 -9.31
#